data_AF-A0A6S7H0Q5-F1
#
_entry.id   AF-A0A6S7H0Q5-F1
#
_cell.length_a   1.000
_cell.length_b   1.000
_cell.length_c   1.000
_cell.angle_alpha   90.00
_cell.angle_beta   90.00
_cell.angle_gamma   90.00
#
_symmetry.space_group_name_H-M   'P 1'
#
loop_
_entity.id
_entity.type
_entity.pdbx_description
1 polymer ?
#
loop_
_entity_poly.entity_id
_entity_poly.type
_entity_poly.pdbx_seq_one_letter_code
_entity_poly.pdbx_strand_id
1 'polypeptide(L)'
;MALDTSNGAYEQLFDTSAPENSDTYYEGYVEMKNFIKWSKYWCVLKKKNLHFFKDVNTQIKENYVGFFPLDGVTNIELKGKSNEWQMIKKSRKIILKTQNSHLRDTWLESFKKSLKGEAPVANSYILPGSGPVSPVKRQPSLPPQCSPPSSPPPSSPSHGQNLSRRKSSTGSVRYPDLPQIQTETDLNDRVQQIADNAEMTAADIKIQEQLMTSDKSWYQPSLRREDVSEILEKENNGVFIVRDYIEVSSSRNMGYVISLKDNAGGIRHHKIEKTPDGNLHIKGHEGKRFDALHNLLRFFIVSQRKTINLQPPTTRRK
;
A
#
# COMPACT_ATOMS: atom_id res chain seq x y z
N MET A 1 16.73 -14.76 -20.56
CA MET A 1 17.87 -14.15 -19.82
C MET A 1 18.03 -14.96 -18.55
N ALA A 2 19.18 -15.59 -18.31
CA ALA A 2 19.40 -16.37 -17.11
C ALA A 2 20.01 -15.48 -16.03
N LEU A 3 19.28 -15.25 -14.94
CA LEU A 3 19.88 -14.82 -13.68
C LEU A 3 20.79 -15.95 -13.17
N ASP A 4 21.82 -15.58 -12.44
CA ASP A 4 22.66 -16.58 -11.80
C ASP A 4 21.94 -17.13 -10.55
N THR A 5 21.78 -18.44 -10.51
CA THR A 5 21.13 -19.19 -9.41
C THR A 5 22.09 -20.23 -8.84
N SER A 6 23.41 -20.01 -8.95
CA SER A 6 24.41 -20.90 -8.37
C SER A 6 24.06 -21.26 -6.93
N ASN A 7 24.05 -22.57 -6.63
CA ASN A 7 23.78 -23.10 -5.30
C ASN A 7 24.73 -22.43 -4.30
N GLY A 8 24.18 -21.81 -3.25
CA GLY A 8 24.97 -21.07 -2.25
C GLY A 8 24.87 -19.54 -2.34
N ALA A 9 24.38 -18.97 -3.44
CA ALA A 9 24.30 -17.51 -3.60
C ALA A 9 23.31 -16.85 -2.62
N TYR A 10 22.26 -17.59 -2.20
CA TYR A 10 21.34 -17.14 -1.17
C TYR A 10 21.97 -17.22 0.22
N GLU A 11 22.68 -18.31 0.51
CA GLU A 11 23.33 -18.52 1.80
C GLU A 11 24.43 -17.47 2.04
N GLN A 12 25.18 -17.09 1.00
CA GLN A 12 26.18 -16.01 1.06
C GLN A 12 25.57 -14.62 1.34
N LEU A 13 24.28 -14.43 1.02
CA LEU A 13 23.56 -13.17 1.24
C LEU A 13 23.18 -12.94 2.71
N PHE A 14 23.02 -14.04 3.45
CA PHE A 14 22.50 -14.11 4.82
C PHE A 14 23.44 -14.87 5.76
N ASP A 15 24.73 -14.95 5.42
CA ASP A 15 25.74 -15.45 6.35
C ASP A 15 25.78 -14.49 7.56
N THR A 16 25.15 -14.94 8.64
CA THR A 16 24.83 -14.20 9.87
C THR A 16 26.05 -13.83 10.69
N SER A 17 27.24 -14.25 10.27
CA SER A 17 28.50 -13.92 10.92
C SER A 17 28.95 -12.47 10.70
N ALA A 18 28.41 -11.77 9.70
CA ALA A 18 28.70 -10.35 9.43
C ALA A 18 27.62 -9.43 10.02
N PRO A 19 27.97 -8.24 10.55
CA PRO A 19 27.00 -7.29 11.08
C PRO A 19 25.93 -6.96 10.02
N GLU A 20 24.68 -7.24 10.38
CA GLU A 20 23.58 -7.67 9.50
C GLU A 20 23.17 -6.74 8.34
N ASN A 21 23.74 -5.55 8.20
CA ASN A 21 23.30 -4.56 7.22
C ASN A 21 24.39 -3.61 6.67
N SER A 22 25.67 -3.83 6.95
CA SER A 22 26.70 -2.83 6.62
C SER A 22 27.00 -2.65 5.12
N ASP A 23 26.51 -3.55 4.25
CA ASP A 23 26.98 -3.63 2.86
C ASP A 23 25.87 -3.40 1.81
N THR A 24 24.68 -2.97 2.26
CA THR A 24 23.54 -2.68 1.37
C THR A 24 23.63 -1.24 0.88
N TYR A 25 23.79 -1.05 -0.43
CA TYR A 25 23.85 0.29 -1.03
C TYR A 25 22.46 0.88 -1.26
N TYR A 26 21.53 0.04 -1.73
CA TYR A 26 20.19 0.47 -2.06
C TYR A 26 19.26 -0.73 -2.24
N GLU A 27 17.98 -0.54 -1.95
CA GLU A 27 16.95 -1.53 -2.19
C GLU A 27 15.64 -0.88 -2.61
N GLY A 28 14.82 -1.60 -3.38
CA GLY A 28 13.61 -1.04 -3.96
C GLY A 28 12.99 -1.93 -5.02
N TYR A 29 11.73 -1.62 -5.38
CA TYR A 29 11.07 -2.30 -6.49
C TYR A 29 11.60 -1.84 -7.84
N VAL A 30 11.91 -2.82 -8.71
CA VAL A 30 12.33 -2.61 -10.10
C VAL A 30 11.58 -3.60 -11.00
N GLU A 31 11.17 -3.16 -12.18
CA GLU A 31 10.63 -4.05 -13.21
C GLU A 31 11.79 -4.55 -14.09
N MET A 32 11.92 -5.86 -14.26
CA MET A 32 12.88 -6.46 -15.18
C MET A 32 12.16 -7.03 -16.41
N LYS A 33 12.72 -6.76 -17.59
CA LYS A 33 12.16 -7.26 -18.86
C LYS A 33 12.60 -8.70 -19.13
N ASN A 34 11.65 -9.63 -19.08
CA ASN A 34 11.84 -11.04 -19.43
C ASN A 34 11.18 -11.33 -20.79
N PHE A 35 12.00 -11.44 -21.84
CA PHE A 35 11.55 -11.56 -23.23
C PHE A 35 10.61 -10.40 -23.62
N ILE A 36 9.30 -10.61 -23.51
CA ILE A 36 8.25 -9.63 -23.85
C ILE A 36 7.60 -9.05 -22.58
N LYS A 37 7.63 -9.75 -21.45
CA LYS A 37 6.90 -9.40 -20.24
C LYS A 37 7.77 -8.66 -19.23
N TRP A 38 7.25 -7.58 -18.67
CA TRP A 38 7.83 -6.93 -17.49
C TRP A 38 7.39 -7.67 -16.22
N SER A 39 8.33 -7.99 -15.35
CA SER A 39 8.06 -8.61 -14.05
C SER A 39 8.65 -7.74 -12.95
N LYS A 40 7.87 -7.48 -11.91
CA LYS A 40 8.27 -6.65 -10.78
C LYS A 40 9.02 -7.50 -9.75
N TYR A 41 10.16 -7.01 -9.30
CA TYR A 41 10.98 -7.65 -8.28
C TYR A 41 11.34 -6.64 -7.20
N TRP A 42 11.49 -7.13 -5.97
CA TRP A 42 12.23 -6.41 -4.94
C TRP A 42 13.71 -6.63 -5.18
N CYS A 43 14.45 -5.56 -5.46
CA CYS A 43 15.87 -5.64 -5.75
C CYS A 43 16.68 -5.12 -4.58
N VAL A 44 17.79 -5.80 -4.27
CA VAL A 44 18.73 -5.38 -3.23
C VAL A 44 20.13 -5.33 -3.83
N LEU A 45 20.76 -4.16 -3.82
CA LEU A 45 22.15 -3.97 -4.21
C LEU A 45 23.04 -4.13 -2.99
N LYS A 46 23.70 -5.29 -2.88
CA LYS A 46 24.70 -5.57 -1.84
C LYS A 46 26.07 -5.75 -2.48
N LYS A 47 27.09 -5.03 -1.99
CA LYS A 47 28.44 -5.04 -2.59
C LYS A 47 28.34 -4.83 -4.10
N LYS A 48 28.94 -5.70 -4.91
CA LYS A 48 28.92 -5.69 -6.38
C LYS A 48 27.88 -6.65 -6.97
N ASN A 49 26.82 -6.98 -6.25
CA ASN A 49 25.78 -7.90 -6.70
C ASN A 49 24.39 -7.26 -6.59
N LEU A 50 23.61 -7.35 -7.66
CA LEU A 50 22.20 -6.97 -7.65
C LEU A 50 21.34 -8.22 -7.48
N HIS A 51 20.71 -8.36 -6.32
CA HIS A 51 19.88 -9.50 -5.98
C HIS A 51 18.41 -9.22 -6.29
N PHE A 52 17.66 -10.23 -6.71
CA PHE A 52 16.26 -10.14 -7.09
C PHE A 52 15.41 -11.06 -6.21
N PHE A 53 14.34 -10.52 -5.65
CA PHE A 53 13.37 -11.21 -4.82
C PHE A 53 11.95 -11.00 -5.37
N LYS A 54 11.06 -11.97 -5.13
CA LYS A 54 9.64 -11.88 -5.52
C LYS A 54 8.90 -10.79 -4.76
N ASP A 55 9.26 -10.56 -3.49
CA ASP A 55 8.66 -9.55 -2.62
C ASP A 55 9.69 -8.96 -1.64
N VAL A 56 9.23 -8.11 -0.73
CA VAL A 56 10.06 -7.41 0.27
C VAL A 56 10.59 -8.31 1.40
N ASN A 57 10.04 -9.51 1.58
CA ASN A 57 10.45 -10.46 2.61
C ASN A 57 11.68 -11.24 2.12
N THR A 58 12.84 -10.59 2.18
CA THR A 58 14.12 -11.13 1.69
C THR A 58 14.62 -12.33 2.50
N GLN A 59 14.15 -12.49 3.75
CA GLN A 59 14.47 -13.60 4.65
C GLN A 59 13.85 -14.95 4.23
N ILE A 60 12.92 -14.95 3.28
CA ILE A 60 12.30 -16.17 2.76
C ILE A 60 13.09 -16.65 1.55
N LYS A 61 13.67 -17.84 1.64
CA LYS A 61 14.51 -18.42 0.58
C LYS A 61 13.74 -18.62 -0.73
N GLU A 62 12.47 -18.99 -0.64
CA GLU A 62 11.58 -19.19 -1.79
C GLU A 62 11.27 -17.90 -2.56
N ASN A 63 11.50 -16.74 -1.92
CA ASN A 63 11.38 -15.44 -2.55
C ASN A 63 12.60 -15.05 -3.36
N TYR A 64 13.75 -15.69 -3.14
CA TYR A 64 14.96 -15.40 -3.91
C TYR A 64 14.85 -15.93 -5.34
N VAL A 65 15.08 -15.05 -6.31
CA VAL A 65 14.99 -15.37 -7.75
C VAL A 65 16.37 -15.58 -8.35
N GLY A 66 17.37 -14.86 -7.83
CA GLY A 66 18.75 -14.95 -8.30
C GLY A 66 19.47 -13.60 -8.18
N PHE A 67 20.63 -13.49 -8.79
CA PHE A 67 21.41 -12.25 -8.80
C PHE A 67 22.03 -11.94 -10.17
N PHE A 68 22.43 -10.69 -10.32
CA PHE A 68 23.21 -10.18 -11.43
C PHE A 68 24.51 -9.56 -10.90
N PRO A 69 25.67 -10.21 -11.13
CA PRO A 69 26.94 -9.68 -10.67
C PRO A 69 27.35 -8.46 -11.50
N LEU A 70 27.64 -7.36 -10.83
CA LEU A 70 28.08 -6.09 -11.42
C LEU A 70 29.56 -6.09 -11.81
N ASP A 71 30.36 -6.99 -11.23
CA ASP A 71 31.76 -7.10 -11.57
C ASP A 71 31.95 -7.49 -13.05
N GLY A 72 32.72 -6.70 -13.80
CA GLY A 72 32.86 -6.88 -15.26
C GLY A 72 31.63 -6.50 -16.09
N VAL A 73 30.67 -5.73 -15.55
CA VAL A 73 29.66 -5.04 -16.37
C VAL A 73 30.39 -4.00 -17.23
N THR A 74 30.24 -4.13 -18.54
CA THR A 74 30.96 -3.29 -19.50
C THR A 74 30.27 -1.96 -19.73
N ASN A 75 28.94 -1.92 -19.63
CA ASN A 75 28.19 -0.70 -19.81
C ASN A 75 26.85 -0.69 -19.05
N ILE A 76 26.48 0.48 -18.54
CA ILE A 76 25.15 0.80 -18.01
C ILE A 76 24.59 1.92 -18.88
N GLU A 77 23.68 1.56 -19.79
CA GLU A 77 23.16 2.48 -20.81
C GLU A 77 21.72 2.89 -20.51
N LEU A 78 21.44 4.18 -20.62
CA LEU A 78 20.07 4.69 -20.60
C LEU A 78 19.36 4.36 -21.91
N LYS A 79 18.15 3.82 -21.81
CA LYS A 79 17.33 3.46 -22.98
C LYS A 79 16.34 4.59 -23.27
N GLY A 80 16.73 5.53 -24.13
CA GLY A 80 15.84 6.58 -24.64
C GLY A 80 15.31 7.55 -23.57
N LYS A 81 14.07 8.05 -23.74
CA LYS A 81 13.41 8.99 -22.82
C LYS A 81 12.69 8.32 -21.64
N SER A 82 12.76 7.00 -21.51
CA SER A 82 12.04 6.27 -20.47
C SER A 82 12.85 6.13 -19.17
N ASN A 83 12.17 5.71 -18.10
CA ASN A 83 12.78 5.37 -16.82
C ASN A 83 13.48 3.99 -16.88
N GLU A 84 14.08 3.66 -18.02
CA GLU A 84 14.67 2.37 -18.34
C GLU A 84 16.19 2.48 -18.49
N TRP A 85 16.89 1.43 -18.07
CA TRP A 85 18.31 1.26 -18.32
C TRP A 85 18.62 -0.20 -18.60
N GLN A 86 19.74 -0.44 -19.24
CA GLN A 86 20.23 -1.80 -19.51
C GLN A 86 21.64 -1.97 -18.97
N MET A 87 21.90 -3.17 -18.44
CA MET A 87 23.23 -3.58 -17.99
C MET A 87 23.70 -4.75 -18.85
N ILE A 88 24.92 -4.65 -19.36
CA ILE A 88 25.53 -5.65 -20.25
C ILE A 88 26.79 -6.19 -19.58
N LYS A 89 26.87 -7.52 -19.46
CA LYS A 89 28.03 -8.25 -18.96
C LYS A 89 28.32 -9.44 -19.88
N LYS A 90 29.42 -9.39 -20.63
CA LYS A 90 29.75 -10.36 -21.68
C LYS A 90 28.57 -10.49 -22.66
N SER A 91 28.01 -11.69 -22.82
CA SER A 91 26.82 -11.97 -23.64
C SER A 91 25.49 -11.81 -22.89
N ARG A 92 25.52 -11.54 -21.57
CA ARG A 92 24.31 -11.36 -20.76
C ARG A 92 23.89 -9.90 -20.76
N LYS A 93 22.61 -9.66 -21.02
CA LYS A 93 21.98 -8.34 -20.98
C LYS A 93 20.73 -8.43 -20.12
N ILE A 94 20.54 -7.47 -19.23
CA ILE A 94 19.28 -7.24 -18.52
C ILE A 94 18.79 -5.82 -18.76
N ILE A 95 17.46 -5.66 -18.81
CA ILE A 95 16.81 -4.36 -18.99
C ILE A 95 15.91 -4.15 -17.78
N LEU A 96 16.09 -3.03 -17.12
CA LEU A 96 15.43 -2.65 -15.87
C LEU A 96 14.66 -1.34 -16.06
N LYS A 97 13.60 -1.18 -15.28
CA LYS A 97 12.71 -0.03 -15.32
C LYS A 97 12.22 0.33 -13.92
N THR A 98 12.13 1.63 -13.63
CA THR A 98 11.53 2.17 -12.41
C THR A 98 10.27 2.96 -12.71
N GLN A 99 9.54 3.33 -11.66
CA GLN A 99 8.32 4.12 -11.77
C GLN A 99 8.57 5.54 -12.30
N ASN A 100 9.67 6.17 -11.88
CA ASN A 100 10.03 7.54 -12.26
C ASN A 100 11.56 7.66 -12.50
N SER A 101 11.97 8.78 -13.10
CA SER A 101 13.35 9.07 -13.46
C SER A 101 14.24 9.28 -12.23
N HIS A 102 13.70 9.87 -11.16
CA HIS A 102 14.43 10.08 -9.92
C HIS A 102 14.89 8.75 -9.27
N LEU A 103 14.00 7.76 -9.21
CA LEU A 103 14.33 6.42 -8.72
C LEU A 103 15.38 5.74 -9.61
N ARG A 104 15.27 5.89 -10.94
CA ARG A 104 16.29 5.40 -11.88
C ARG A 104 17.64 6.01 -11.56
N ASP A 105 17.70 7.33 -11.43
CA ASP A 105 18.96 8.05 -11.20
C ASP A 105 19.57 7.67 -9.85
N THR A 106 18.73 7.43 -8.83
CA THR A 106 19.16 6.90 -7.52
C THR A 106 19.76 5.50 -7.63
N TRP A 107 19.14 4.60 -8.41
CA TRP A 107 19.71 3.27 -8.70
C TRP A 107 21.06 3.39 -9.42
N LEU A 108 21.16 4.25 -10.43
CA LEU A 108 22.38 4.46 -11.20
C LEU A 108 23.52 5.03 -10.35
N GLU A 109 23.22 5.98 -9.46
CA GLU A 109 24.19 6.50 -8.50
C GLU A 109 24.67 5.41 -7.54
N SER A 110 23.74 4.60 -7.02
CA SER A 110 24.05 3.49 -6.12
C SER A 110 24.94 2.44 -6.78
N PHE A 111 24.70 2.12 -8.07
CA PHE A 111 25.59 1.25 -8.85
C PHE A 111 27.00 1.85 -9.00
N LYS A 112 27.12 3.15 -9.25
CA LYS A 112 28.43 3.82 -9.35
C LYS A 112 29.20 3.75 -8.03
N LYS A 113 28.53 3.99 -6.90
CA LYS A 113 29.14 3.90 -5.55
C LYS A 113 29.61 2.47 -5.26
N SER A 114 28.74 1.50 -5.51
CA SER A 114 29.03 0.06 -5.37
C SER A 114 30.22 -0.40 -6.21
N LEU A 115 30.28 -0.01 -7.49
CA LEU A 115 31.37 -0.40 -8.39
C LEU A 115 32.72 0.17 -7.97
N LYS A 116 32.73 1.39 -7.42
CA LYS A 116 33.93 2.02 -6.86
C LYS A 116 34.35 1.47 -5.49
N GLY A 117 33.49 0.67 -4.83
CA GLY A 117 33.73 0.23 -3.47
C GLY A 117 33.64 1.36 -2.44
N GLU A 118 32.91 2.44 -2.75
CA GLU A 118 32.60 3.47 -1.76
C GLU A 118 31.71 2.86 -0.66
N ALA A 119 31.75 3.39 0.57
CA ALA A 119 30.85 2.90 1.62
C ALA A 119 29.38 3.11 1.19
N PRO A 120 28.47 2.16 1.50
CA PRO A 120 27.06 2.39 1.26
C PRO A 120 26.65 3.66 2.00
N VAL A 121 25.88 4.51 1.31
CA VAL A 121 25.36 5.69 1.99
C VAL A 121 24.42 5.16 3.05
N ALA A 122 24.62 5.58 4.31
CA ALA A 122 23.67 5.36 5.39
C ALA A 122 22.41 6.19 5.12
N ASN A 123 21.72 5.89 4.03
CA ASN A 123 20.51 6.55 3.61
C ASN A 123 19.35 5.70 4.07
N SER A 124 18.76 6.19 5.16
CA SER A 124 17.33 6.13 5.46
C SER A 124 16.52 5.94 4.19
N TYR A 125 15.94 4.76 4.10
CA TYR A 125 14.97 4.35 3.11
C TYR A 125 13.96 5.49 2.84
N ILE A 126 14.11 6.19 1.71
CA ILE A 126 13.10 7.12 1.23
C ILE A 126 12.01 6.25 0.62
N LEU A 127 11.03 5.87 1.44
CA LEU A 127 9.81 5.23 0.97
C LEU A 127 9.25 6.06 -0.20
N PRO A 128 8.85 5.43 -1.32
CA PRO A 128 8.22 6.16 -2.41
C PRO A 128 6.94 6.85 -1.89
N GLY A 129 7.06 8.16 -1.64
CA GLY A 129 6.08 8.98 -0.90
C GLY A 129 6.73 10.02 0.02
N SER A 130 7.99 9.83 0.42
CA SER A 130 8.75 10.72 1.31
C SER A 130 9.76 11.56 0.53
N GLY A 131 9.34 12.24 -0.54
CA GLY A 131 10.24 13.16 -1.24
C GLY A 131 10.76 14.26 -0.29
N PRO A 132 12.01 14.72 -0.40
CA PRO A 132 12.44 15.94 0.28
C PRO A 132 11.56 17.09 -0.22
N VAL A 133 10.92 17.80 0.71
CA VAL A 133 10.14 19.00 0.40
C VAL A 133 11.13 20.05 -0.11
N SER A 134 11.29 20.15 -1.42
CA SER A 134 12.01 21.26 -2.03
C SER A 134 11.30 22.55 -1.62
N PRO A 135 12.03 23.61 -1.19
CA PRO A 135 11.42 24.87 -0.83
C PRO A 135 10.66 25.43 -2.02
N VAL A 136 9.37 25.70 -1.82
CA VAL A 136 8.46 26.27 -2.80
C VAL A 136 9.01 27.64 -3.24
N LYS A 137 9.65 27.71 -4.41
CA LYS A 137 9.82 28.97 -5.13
C LYS A 137 8.45 29.38 -5.65
N ARG A 138 7.84 30.38 -5.01
CA ARG A 138 6.61 31.03 -5.46
C ARG A 138 6.79 31.52 -6.90
N GLN A 139 6.02 30.97 -7.82
CA GLN A 139 5.91 31.48 -9.18
C GLN A 139 4.64 32.35 -9.27
N PRO A 140 4.68 33.55 -9.89
CA PRO A 140 3.52 34.42 -10.01
C PRO A 140 2.45 33.85 -10.93
N SER A 141 1.20 33.98 -10.52
CA SER A 141 -0.03 33.59 -11.23
C SER A 141 -0.28 34.44 -12.48
N LEU A 142 -0.59 33.78 -13.61
CA LEU A 142 -1.15 34.41 -14.81
C LEU A 142 -2.69 34.43 -14.77
N PRO A 143 -3.34 35.41 -15.43
CA PRO A 143 -4.79 35.65 -15.36
C PRO A 143 -5.63 34.73 -16.27
N PRO A 144 -6.96 34.67 -16.07
CA PRO A 144 -7.85 33.69 -16.69
C PRO A 144 -8.31 34.15 -18.09
N GLN A 145 -8.50 33.20 -19.01
CA GLN A 145 -9.12 33.43 -20.32
C GLN A 145 -10.43 32.67 -20.47
N CYS A 146 -11.42 33.38 -21.01
CA CYS A 146 -12.83 33.02 -21.22
C CYS A 146 -13.07 32.00 -22.36
N SER A 147 -14.19 31.29 -22.21
CA SER A 147 -14.87 30.27 -23.06
C SER A 147 -15.51 30.84 -24.38
N PRO A 148 -16.43 30.16 -25.13
CA PRO A 148 -16.61 28.78 -25.66
C PRO A 148 -16.86 28.82 -27.23
N PRO A 149 -17.47 27.85 -27.99
CA PRO A 149 -18.87 27.38 -27.90
C PRO A 149 -19.18 25.91 -28.33
N SER A 150 -20.48 25.62 -28.37
CA SER A 150 -21.27 24.37 -28.31
C SER A 150 -21.52 23.56 -29.60
N SER A 151 -22.08 22.35 -29.41
CA SER A 151 -23.10 21.59 -30.21
C SER A 151 -22.63 20.24 -30.82
N PRO A 152 -23.52 19.35 -31.30
CA PRO A 152 -24.61 18.60 -30.62
C PRO A 152 -24.51 17.06 -30.85
N PRO A 153 -25.42 16.21 -30.33
CA PRO A 153 -25.34 14.74 -30.46
C PRO A 153 -26.27 14.17 -31.56
N PRO A 154 -26.03 12.95 -32.05
CA PRO A 154 -27.05 12.16 -32.72
C PRO A 154 -27.53 10.95 -31.90
N SER A 155 -28.80 10.65 -32.10
CA SER A 155 -29.67 9.71 -31.41
C SER A 155 -29.90 8.40 -32.21
N SER A 156 -29.87 7.26 -31.48
CA SER A 156 -30.69 6.01 -31.58
C SER A 156 -30.77 5.24 -32.93
N PRO A 157 -31.38 4.02 -33.05
CA PRO A 157 -31.93 3.06 -32.07
C PRO A 157 -31.56 1.55 -32.31
N SER A 158 -32.08 0.67 -31.44
CA SER A 158 -32.77 -0.60 -31.75
C SER A 158 -32.15 -1.99 -31.44
N HIS A 159 -32.97 -2.78 -30.72
CA HIS A 159 -33.33 -4.20 -30.92
C HIS A 159 -32.49 -5.36 -30.33
N GLY A 160 -33.21 -6.29 -29.68
CA GLY A 160 -32.79 -7.67 -29.39
C GLY A 160 -32.96 -8.07 -27.90
N GLN A 161 -34.17 -8.31 -27.39
CA GLN A 161 -34.82 -9.63 -27.29
C GLN A 161 -34.07 -10.72 -26.47
N ASN A 162 -34.73 -11.11 -25.38
CA ASN A 162 -35.14 -12.49 -25.05
C ASN A 162 -34.21 -13.52 -24.34
N LEU A 163 -34.80 -14.08 -23.27
CA LEU A 163 -34.77 -15.48 -22.77
C LEU A 163 -33.50 -16.01 -22.07
N SER A 164 -33.57 -16.22 -20.75
CA SER A 164 -33.90 -17.55 -20.23
C SER A 164 -33.81 -17.65 -18.70
N ARG A 165 -34.98 -17.97 -18.17
CA ARG A 165 -35.31 -18.50 -16.85
C ARG A 165 -34.66 -19.88 -16.68
N ARG A 166 -33.80 -20.08 -15.68
CA ARG A 166 -33.45 -21.43 -15.20
C ARG A 166 -33.46 -21.46 -13.67
N LYS A 167 -34.63 -21.82 -13.13
CA LYS A 167 -34.78 -22.29 -11.74
C LYS A 167 -34.13 -23.67 -11.66
N SER A 168 -33.21 -23.86 -10.73
CA SER A 168 -32.82 -25.18 -10.25
C SER A 168 -33.07 -25.22 -8.75
N SER A 169 -34.11 -25.93 -8.37
CA SER A 169 -34.36 -26.31 -6.97
C SER A 169 -33.50 -27.52 -6.66
N THR A 170 -32.62 -27.40 -5.68
CA THR A 170 -31.98 -28.54 -5.03
C THR A 170 -32.54 -28.64 -3.61
N GLY A 171 -33.06 -29.83 -3.31
CA GLY A 171 -33.72 -30.15 -2.06
C GLY A 171 -32.76 -30.05 -0.88
N SER A 172 -33.16 -29.26 0.11
CA SER A 172 -32.44 -29.13 1.37
C SER A 172 -32.91 -30.21 2.35
N VAL A 173 -31.97 -31.07 2.72
CA VAL A 173 -32.09 -32.12 3.73
C VAL A 173 -32.18 -31.46 5.10
N ARG A 174 -33.26 -31.76 5.84
CA ARG A 174 -33.46 -31.31 7.23
C ARG A 174 -32.51 -32.07 8.16
N TYR A 175 -31.64 -31.34 8.86
CA TYR A 175 -30.96 -31.82 10.05
C TYR A 175 -31.67 -31.29 11.31
N PRO A 176 -31.68 -32.04 12.42
CA PRO A 176 -32.31 -31.63 13.66
C PRO A 176 -31.54 -30.52 14.38
N ASP A 177 -32.32 -29.62 15.00
CA ASP A 177 -31.92 -28.45 15.77
C ASP A 177 -30.88 -28.76 16.86
N LEU A 178 -29.79 -28.00 16.82
CA LEU A 178 -28.87 -27.79 17.94
C LEU A 178 -29.07 -26.37 18.48
N PRO A 179 -28.92 -26.15 19.80
CA PRO A 179 -29.25 -24.88 20.44
C PRO A 179 -28.41 -23.72 19.88
N GLN A 180 -29.11 -22.69 19.39
CA GLN A 180 -28.56 -21.47 18.81
C GLN A 180 -27.65 -20.73 19.80
N ILE A 181 -26.37 -20.63 19.42
CA ILE A 181 -25.46 -19.59 19.90
C ILE A 181 -25.99 -18.26 19.36
N GLN A 182 -26.17 -17.26 20.23
CA GLN A 182 -26.64 -15.92 19.87
C GLN A 182 -25.82 -15.37 18.70
N THR A 183 -26.48 -15.21 17.55
CA THR A 183 -25.87 -14.89 16.25
C THR A 183 -25.44 -13.43 16.18
N GLU A 184 -24.25 -13.18 15.61
CA GLU A 184 -23.66 -11.85 15.32
C GLU A 184 -24.61 -10.85 14.63
N THR A 185 -25.68 -11.34 14.01
CA THR A 185 -26.73 -10.56 13.36
C THR A 185 -27.45 -9.60 14.34
N ASP A 186 -27.69 -10.01 15.59
CA ASP A 186 -28.41 -9.19 16.57
C ASP A 186 -27.53 -8.03 17.12
N LEU A 187 -26.21 -8.21 17.13
CA LEU A 187 -25.25 -7.14 17.45
C LEU A 187 -25.18 -6.10 16.34
N ASN A 188 -25.23 -6.53 15.07
CA ASN A 188 -25.20 -5.63 13.92
C ASN A 188 -26.47 -4.76 13.81
N ASP A 189 -27.66 -5.33 14.06
CA ASP A 189 -28.91 -4.57 14.05
C ASP A 189 -29.01 -3.54 15.19
N ARG A 190 -28.47 -3.87 16.38
CA ARG A 190 -28.40 -2.89 17.48
C ARG A 190 -27.40 -1.77 17.20
N VAL A 191 -26.24 -2.06 16.60
CA VAL A 191 -25.26 -1.02 16.18
C VAL A 191 -25.85 -0.12 15.09
N GLN A 192 -26.68 -0.68 14.20
CA GLN A 192 -27.36 0.04 13.12
C GLN A 192 -28.32 1.12 13.66
N GLN A 193 -29.22 0.77 14.58
CA GLN A 193 -30.20 1.71 15.17
C GLN A 193 -29.54 2.85 15.97
N ILE A 194 -28.37 2.61 16.56
CA ILE A 194 -27.63 3.63 17.33
C ILE A 194 -27.01 4.67 16.41
N ALA A 195 -26.46 4.25 15.27
CA ALA A 195 -25.81 5.16 14.35
C ALA A 195 -26.80 6.05 13.58
N ASP A 196 -28.02 5.58 13.36
CA ASP A 196 -29.02 6.30 12.56
C ASP A 196 -29.84 7.31 13.41
N ASN A 197 -29.81 7.20 14.75
CA ASN A 197 -30.51 8.10 15.69
C ASN A 197 -29.58 8.85 16.68
N ALA A 198 -28.26 8.65 16.61
CA ALA A 198 -27.35 9.34 17.52
C ALA A 198 -27.29 10.82 17.18
N GLU A 199 -27.92 11.65 18.03
CA GLU A 199 -27.59 13.06 18.11
C GLU A 199 -26.08 13.20 18.30
N MET A 200 -25.47 13.95 17.38
CA MET A 200 -24.04 14.13 17.34
C MET A 200 -23.62 14.95 18.55
N THR A 201 -22.89 14.34 19.47
CA THR A 201 -22.50 15.01 20.72
C THR A 201 -21.43 16.07 20.44
N ALA A 202 -21.23 17.02 21.35
CA ALA A 202 -20.13 17.99 21.25
C ALA A 202 -18.75 17.33 21.08
N ALA A 203 -18.55 16.14 21.67
CA ALA A 203 -17.32 15.36 21.49
C ALA A 203 -17.15 14.86 20.04
N ASP A 204 -18.24 14.44 19.38
CA ASP A 204 -18.20 14.03 17.97
C ASP A 204 -17.89 15.20 17.06
N ILE A 205 -18.45 16.37 17.36
CA ILE A 205 -18.24 17.58 16.56
C ILE A 205 -16.76 17.95 16.62
N LYS A 206 -16.16 17.90 17.82
CA LYS A 206 -14.73 18.14 18.00
C LYS A 206 -13.85 17.12 17.28
N ILE A 207 -14.20 15.83 17.35
CA ILE A 207 -13.47 14.79 16.63
C ILE A 207 -13.62 14.96 15.11
N GLN A 208 -14.81 15.32 14.63
CA GLN A 208 -15.05 15.61 13.22
C GLN A 208 -14.23 16.83 12.77
N GLU A 209 -14.21 17.91 13.54
CA GLU A 209 -13.36 19.07 13.27
C GLU A 209 -11.89 18.65 13.18
N GLN A 210 -11.40 17.82 14.11
CA GLN A 210 -10.04 17.28 14.07
C GLN A 210 -9.78 16.42 12.83
N LEU A 211 -10.71 15.56 12.43
CA LEU A 211 -10.60 14.78 11.19
C LEU A 211 -10.58 15.66 9.93
N MET A 212 -11.29 16.78 9.96
CA MET A 212 -11.39 17.74 8.87
C MET A 212 -10.25 18.76 8.88
N THR A 213 -9.52 18.92 9.99
CA THR A 213 -8.35 19.78 10.05
C THR A 213 -7.22 19.26 9.15
N SER A 214 -6.36 20.18 8.70
CA SER A 214 -5.24 19.87 7.80
C SER A 214 -4.20 18.92 8.40
N ASP A 215 -4.19 18.75 9.73
CA ASP A 215 -3.29 17.82 10.42
C ASP A 215 -3.87 16.41 10.36
N LYS A 216 -3.55 15.69 9.28
CA LYS A 216 -3.95 14.30 9.06
C LYS A 216 -3.02 13.32 9.78
N SER A 217 -2.62 13.62 11.02
CA SER A 217 -1.75 12.74 11.82
C SER A 217 -2.31 11.33 12.00
N TRP A 218 -3.63 11.21 11.96
CA TRP A 218 -4.40 9.95 12.01
C TRP A 218 -4.31 9.12 10.71
N TYR A 219 -3.86 9.70 9.59
CA TYR A 219 -3.71 9.00 8.31
C TYR A 219 -2.24 8.82 7.93
N GLN A 220 -1.80 7.58 7.97
CA GLN A 220 -0.42 7.16 7.76
C GLN A 220 -0.37 6.09 6.66
N PRO A 221 -0.45 6.48 5.37
CA PRO A 221 -0.64 5.54 4.26
C PRO A 221 0.51 4.54 4.10
N SER A 222 1.72 4.91 4.51
CA SER A 222 2.93 4.11 4.32
C SER A 222 3.21 3.11 5.43
N LEU A 223 2.51 3.18 6.56
CA LEU A 223 2.81 2.31 7.70
C LEU A 223 2.32 0.87 7.45
N ARG A 224 3.12 -0.10 7.88
CA ARG A 224 2.74 -1.52 7.85
C ARG A 224 1.92 -1.89 9.09
N ARG A 225 1.40 -3.11 9.11
CA ARG A 225 0.59 -3.59 10.23
C ARG A 225 1.44 -3.64 11.51
N GLU A 226 2.67 -4.10 11.38
CA GLU A 226 3.63 -4.30 12.47
C GLU A 226 4.03 -2.94 13.06
N ASP A 227 4.44 -1.98 12.21
CA ASP A 227 4.80 -0.62 12.63
C ASP A 227 3.65 0.07 13.37
N VAL A 228 2.42 -0.04 12.86
CA VAL A 228 1.24 0.54 13.52
C VAL A 228 0.99 -0.12 14.87
N SER A 229 1.24 -1.42 14.99
CA SER A 229 1.05 -2.13 16.26
C SER A 229 2.05 -1.62 17.30
N GLU A 230 3.33 -1.49 16.95
CA GLU A 230 4.35 -0.93 17.84
C GLU A 230 4.09 0.52 18.25
N ILE A 231 3.52 1.33 17.35
CA ILE A 231 3.13 2.70 17.65
C ILE A 231 1.96 2.68 18.64
N LEU A 232 0.89 1.94 18.33
CA LEU A 232 -0.30 1.87 19.18
C LEU A 232 -0.01 1.26 20.55
N GLU A 233 0.91 0.31 20.67
CA GLU A 233 1.35 -0.24 21.96
C GLU A 233 1.83 0.85 22.92
N LYS A 234 2.47 1.91 22.41
CA LYS A 234 3.00 3.04 23.19
C LYS A 234 1.99 4.16 23.44
N GLU A 235 0.88 4.16 22.70
CA GLU A 235 -0.17 5.17 22.78
C GLU A 235 -1.25 4.81 23.82
N ASN A 236 -2.13 5.78 24.13
CA ASN A 236 -3.27 5.54 25.01
C ASN A 236 -4.33 4.66 24.34
N ASN A 237 -5.17 4.00 25.16
CA ASN A 237 -6.34 3.28 24.67
C ASN A 237 -7.29 4.24 23.96
N GLY A 238 -7.93 3.76 22.89
CA GLY A 238 -8.77 4.58 22.02
C GLY A 238 -8.07 5.33 20.91
N VAL A 239 -6.73 5.22 20.83
CA VAL A 239 -5.98 5.74 19.69
C VAL A 239 -6.15 4.86 18.46
N PHE A 240 -6.40 5.50 17.31
CA PHE A 240 -6.51 4.81 16.02
C PHE A 240 -5.62 5.44 14.95
N ILE A 241 -5.19 4.61 14.01
CA ILE A 241 -4.40 5.00 12.83
C ILE A 241 -5.05 4.37 11.59
N VAL A 242 -5.20 5.19 10.56
CA VAL A 242 -5.70 4.76 9.24
C VAL A 242 -4.52 4.65 8.28
N ARG A 243 -4.40 3.52 7.60
CA ARG A 243 -3.35 3.27 6.61
C ARG A 243 -3.91 2.71 5.31
N ASP A 244 -3.10 2.73 4.25
CA ASP A 244 -3.47 2.06 3.01
C ASP A 244 -3.45 0.55 3.18
N TYR A 245 -4.45 -0.12 2.59
CA TYR A 245 -4.44 -1.56 2.42
C TYR A 245 -3.79 -1.87 1.07
N ILE A 246 -2.47 -2.04 1.08
CA ILE A 246 -1.70 -2.39 -0.12
C ILE A 246 -1.65 -3.91 -0.22
N GLU A 247 -2.17 -4.45 -1.32
CA GLU A 247 -2.00 -5.86 -1.63
C GLU A 247 -0.56 -6.11 -2.09
N VAL A 248 0.14 -7.00 -1.40
CA VAL A 248 1.58 -7.26 -1.60
C VAL A 248 1.89 -7.68 -3.04
N SER A 249 1.04 -8.53 -3.63
CA SER A 249 1.24 -9.09 -4.96
C SER A 249 1.08 -8.07 -6.09
N SER A 250 0.14 -7.14 -5.97
CA SER A 250 -0.20 -6.18 -7.02
C SER A 250 0.37 -4.77 -6.76
N SER A 251 0.81 -4.50 -5.52
CA SER A 251 1.12 -3.15 -5.02
C SER A 251 -0.01 -2.15 -5.26
N ARG A 252 -1.24 -2.63 -5.46
CA ARG A 252 -2.41 -1.80 -5.65
C ARG A 252 -2.99 -1.47 -4.30
N ASN A 253 -3.39 -0.21 -4.11
CA ASN A 253 -4.23 0.17 -2.98
C ASN A 253 -5.62 -0.46 -3.21
N MET A 254 -5.94 -1.44 -2.37
CA MET A 254 -7.20 -2.18 -2.40
C MET A 254 -8.24 -1.60 -1.43
N GLY A 255 -7.88 -0.55 -0.69
CA GLY A 255 -8.72 0.07 0.33
C GLY A 255 -7.88 0.64 1.47
N TYR A 256 -8.44 0.57 2.68
CA TYR A 256 -7.80 1.11 3.88
C TYR A 256 -7.88 0.10 5.03
N VAL A 257 -7.09 0.34 6.08
CA VAL A 257 -7.23 -0.37 7.35
C VAL A 257 -7.25 0.66 8.48
N ILE A 258 -8.25 0.58 9.35
CA ILE A 258 -8.27 1.29 10.63
C ILE A 258 -7.69 0.36 11.68
N SER A 259 -6.57 0.73 12.29
CA SER A 259 -6.03 0.02 13.45
C SER A 259 -6.36 0.81 14.70
N LEU A 260 -6.94 0.16 15.71
CA LEU A 260 -7.46 0.78 16.91
C LEU A 260 -6.97 0.02 18.14
N LYS A 261 -6.45 0.75 19.13
CA LYS A 261 -6.17 0.21 20.47
C LYS A 261 -7.45 0.23 21.30
N ASP A 262 -7.92 -0.94 21.71
CA ASP A 262 -9.11 -1.08 22.54
C ASP A 262 -8.85 -0.77 24.03
N ASN A 263 -9.90 -0.77 24.84
CA ASN A 263 -9.80 -0.49 26.27
C ASN A 263 -9.05 -1.57 27.07
N ALA A 264 -8.93 -2.79 26.53
CA ALA A 264 -8.15 -3.87 27.13
C ALA A 264 -6.66 -3.80 26.72
N GLY A 265 -6.28 -2.83 25.88
CA GLY A 265 -4.94 -2.68 25.32
C GLY A 265 -4.69 -3.55 24.09
N GLY A 266 -5.70 -4.32 23.64
CA GLY A 266 -5.64 -5.11 22.41
C GLY A 266 -5.70 -4.21 21.18
N ILE A 267 -5.05 -4.64 20.10
CA ILE A 267 -5.03 -3.90 18.83
C ILE A 267 -5.91 -4.62 17.82
N ARG A 268 -6.98 -3.94 17.37
CA ARG A 268 -7.92 -4.43 16.36
C ARG A 268 -7.67 -3.76 15.02
N HIS A 269 -7.83 -4.52 13.94
CA HIS A 269 -7.71 -4.01 12.58
C HIS A 269 -9.02 -4.19 11.81
N HIS A 270 -9.60 -3.08 11.38
CA HIS A 270 -10.83 -3.05 10.60
C HIS A 270 -10.50 -2.77 9.14
N LYS A 271 -10.76 -3.75 8.27
CA LYS A 271 -10.53 -3.63 6.83
C LYS A 271 -11.62 -2.78 6.19
N ILE A 272 -11.23 -1.81 5.37
CA ILE A 272 -12.10 -0.99 4.55
C ILE A 272 -11.87 -1.37 3.09
N GLU A 273 -12.94 -1.71 2.38
CA GLU A 273 -12.87 -2.09 0.97
C GLU A 273 -13.55 -1.03 0.09
N LYS A 274 -12.97 -0.83 -1.10
CA LYS A 274 -13.55 0.02 -2.15
C LYS A 274 -14.47 -0.82 -3.02
N THR A 275 -15.73 -0.42 -3.10
CA THR A 275 -16.70 -0.98 -4.04
C THR A 275 -16.37 -0.56 -5.47
N PRO A 276 -16.86 -1.29 -6.51
CA PRO A 276 -16.69 -0.90 -7.90
C PRO A 276 -17.22 0.52 -8.21
N ASP A 277 -18.25 0.95 -7.48
CA ASP A 277 -18.88 2.27 -7.62
C ASP A 277 -18.06 3.40 -6.96
N GLY A 278 -16.90 3.08 -6.36
CA GLY A 278 -16.04 4.03 -5.67
C GLY A 278 -16.38 4.27 -4.20
N ASN A 279 -17.52 3.77 -3.71
CA ASN A 279 -17.90 3.86 -2.30
C ASN A 279 -17.03 2.97 -1.42
N LEU A 280 -16.90 3.34 -0.14
CA LEU A 280 -16.17 2.63 0.91
C LEU A 280 -17.13 1.90 1.84
N HIS A 281 -16.72 0.74 2.35
CA HIS A 281 -17.43 0.07 3.45
C HIS A 281 -16.44 -0.65 4.36
N ILE A 282 -16.82 -0.86 5.61
CA ILE A 282 -16.04 -1.63 6.59
C ILE A 282 -16.46 -3.10 6.46
N LYS A 283 -15.50 -4.03 6.40
CA LYS A 283 -15.79 -5.46 6.37
C LYS A 283 -16.56 -5.87 7.64
N GLY A 284 -17.69 -6.55 7.48
CA GLY A 284 -18.68 -6.84 8.52
C GLY A 284 -19.80 -5.80 8.67
N HIS A 285 -19.71 -4.67 7.95
CA HIS A 285 -20.73 -3.61 7.89
C HIS A 285 -21.08 -3.26 6.44
N GLU A 286 -21.22 -4.26 5.56
CA GLU A 286 -21.44 -4.10 4.12
C GLU A 286 -22.74 -3.35 3.78
N GLY A 287 -23.70 -3.35 4.70
CA GLY A 287 -24.95 -2.58 4.59
C GLY A 287 -24.77 -1.06 4.64
N LYS A 288 -23.63 -0.56 5.16
CA LYS A 288 -23.31 0.87 5.18
C LYS A 288 -22.20 1.19 4.18
N ARG A 289 -22.52 2.07 3.24
CA ARG A 289 -21.59 2.57 2.23
C ARG A 289 -21.35 4.06 2.43
N PHE A 290 -20.12 4.47 2.20
CA PHE A 290 -19.67 5.85 2.39
C PHE A 290 -18.99 6.33 1.12
N ASP A 291 -19.36 7.52 0.67
CA ASP A 291 -18.76 8.20 -0.48
C ASP A 291 -17.33 8.68 -0.21
N ALA A 292 -16.99 8.91 1.06
CA ALA A 292 -15.70 9.43 1.47
C ALA A 292 -15.17 8.79 2.76
N LEU A 293 -13.84 8.76 2.89
CA LEU A 293 -13.16 8.16 4.04
C LEU A 293 -13.51 8.86 5.36
N HIS A 294 -13.66 10.18 5.36
CA HIS A 294 -14.02 10.93 6.58
C HIS A 294 -15.44 10.59 7.07
N ASN A 295 -16.39 10.36 6.15
CA ASN A 295 -17.76 9.94 6.50
C ASN A 295 -17.77 8.53 7.10
N LEU A 296 -16.97 7.61 6.54
CA LEU A 296 -16.77 6.28 7.11
C LEU A 296 -16.15 6.36 8.51
N LEU A 297 -15.12 7.19 8.70
CA LEU A 297 -14.47 7.35 10.01
C LEU A 297 -15.43 7.94 11.05
N ARG A 298 -16.29 8.88 10.66
CA ARG A 298 -17.34 9.39 11.54
C ARG A 298 -18.27 8.27 12.02
N PHE A 299 -18.75 7.43 11.11
CA PHE A 299 -19.56 6.26 11.47
C PHE A 299 -18.79 5.30 12.38
N PHE A 300 -17.54 4.99 12.03
CA PHE A 300 -16.69 4.11 12.83
C PHE A 300 -16.56 4.62 14.26
N ILE A 301 -16.22 5.90 14.42
CA ILE A 301 -16.03 6.53 15.73
C ILE A 301 -17.30 6.45 16.57
N VAL A 302 -18.46 6.78 15.99
CA VAL A 302 -19.76 6.68 16.68
C VAL A 302 -20.05 5.22 17.06
N SER A 303 -19.78 4.25 16.19
CA SER A 303 -20.03 2.83 16.44
C SER A 303 -19.19 2.25 17.58
N GLN A 304 -17.95 2.75 17.77
CA GLN A 304 -17.03 2.23 18.78
C GLN A 304 -17.20 2.89 20.16
N ARG A 305 -18.02 3.94 20.29
CA ARG A 305 -18.24 4.67 21.56
C ARG A 305 -18.60 3.78 22.75
N LYS A 306 -19.41 2.76 22.51
CA LYS A 306 -19.85 1.84 23.56
C LYS A 306 -18.71 0.98 24.10
N THR A 307 -17.66 0.81 23.30
CA THR A 307 -16.54 -0.05 23.65
C THR A 307 -15.28 0.72 24.00
N ILE A 308 -15.11 1.97 23.53
CA ILE A 308 -13.81 2.69 23.59
C ILE A 308 -14.00 4.21 23.67
N ASN A 309 -13.21 4.88 24.54
CA ASN A 309 -13.07 6.34 24.56
C ASN A 309 -12.05 6.77 23.50
N LEU A 310 -12.51 7.10 22.30
CA LEU A 310 -11.64 7.37 21.16
C LEU A 310 -10.88 8.69 21.30
N GLN A 311 -9.59 8.65 20.96
CA GLN A 311 -8.71 9.81 20.87
C GLN A 311 -7.87 9.73 19.61
N PRO A 312 -7.67 10.81 18.84
CA PRO A 312 -6.68 10.78 17.76
C PRO A 312 -5.26 10.71 18.35
N PRO A 313 -4.30 10.12 17.62
CA PRO A 313 -2.91 10.03 18.07
C PRO A 313 -2.34 11.43 18.30
N THR A 314 -1.73 11.65 19.46
CA THR A 314 -0.97 12.87 19.73
C THR A 314 0.33 12.82 18.95
N THR A 315 0.43 13.56 17.85
CA THR A 315 1.68 13.75 17.13
C THR A 315 2.68 14.47 18.04
N ARG A 316 3.56 13.71 18.71
CA ARG A 316 4.77 14.29 19.30
C ARG A 316 5.66 14.72 18.16
N ARG A 317 5.60 16.01 17.79
CA ARG A 317 6.61 16.63 16.93
C ARG A 317 7.96 16.40 17.58
N LYS A 318 8.76 15.51 16.99
CA LYS A 318 10.20 15.44 17.22
C LYS A 318 10.88 16.39 16.25
#